data_AF-A0AAN6M688-F1
#
_entry.id   AF-A0AAN6M688-F1
#
_cell.length_a   1.000
_cell.length_b   1.000
_cell.length_c   1.000
_cell.angle_alpha   90.00
_cell.angle_beta   90.00
_cell.angle_gamma   90.00
#
_symmetry.space_group_name_H-M   'P 1'
#
loop_
_entity.id
_entity.type
_entity.pdbx_description
1 polymer ?
#
loop_
_entity_poly.entity_id
_entity_poly.type
_entity_poly.pdbx_seq_one_letter_code
_entity_poly.pdbx_strand_id
1 'polypeptide(L)'
;MRSSTTFLAAAATLLSFAAATPLEARYETCIAPQQWHICGDGWSGCCSVSPCKGPSIASNCPDQGSSGPRPTPTEDESPPATSAKPEVDEGWHEFCKEDDSQCNWNATFYHIKNYDEDYAKNSTVSFFVWNDSENTTELRRDAIGVFQNIPDDAKNCSLYFYNPGQGTYYGVHNSGALDMATLDTGDKEFVDAVGGKANWKSTAELLKDGKETGTLDLNNWGWTLGEKSLTNSAKFACKKEIAIHFTLSAPEEGSVIFDQVRKLGQVNNFVQRAGWVIKYDL
;
A
#
# COMPACT_ATOMS: atom_id res chain seq x y z
N MET A 1 2.96 6.06 44.34
CA MET A 1 2.79 7.22 43.42
C MET A 1 2.89 6.69 42.01
N ARG A 2 1.81 6.79 41.23
CA ARG A 2 1.77 6.41 39.81
C ARG A 2 2.52 7.49 39.03
N SER A 3 3.50 7.11 38.22
CA SER A 3 4.07 8.00 37.20
C SER A 3 3.55 7.53 35.85
N SER A 4 2.49 8.19 35.39
CA SER A 4 1.93 8.07 34.06
C SER A 4 2.71 9.01 33.14
N THR A 5 3.59 8.50 32.28
CA THR A 5 4.22 9.29 31.21
C THR A 5 4.80 8.39 30.11
N THR A 6 3.94 7.78 29.28
CA THR A 6 4.32 7.29 27.94
C THR A 6 3.06 7.07 27.09
N PHE A 7 2.40 8.14 26.65
CA PHE A 7 1.29 8.06 25.69
C PHE A 7 1.29 9.20 24.66
N LEU A 8 2.44 9.87 24.44
CA LEU A 8 2.52 11.05 23.57
C LEU A 8 3.30 10.86 22.26
N ALA A 9 3.98 9.73 22.05
CA ALA A 9 4.73 9.48 20.80
C ALA A 9 3.85 8.86 19.68
N ALA A 10 2.94 7.94 20.02
CA ALA A 10 2.13 7.20 19.05
C ALA A 10 1.07 8.04 18.29
N ALA A 11 0.70 9.22 18.81
CA ALA A 11 -0.20 10.14 18.12
C ALA A 11 0.54 11.02 17.10
N ALA A 12 1.86 11.18 17.24
CA ALA A 12 2.65 12.08 16.39
C ALA A 12 2.90 11.46 15.00
N THR A 13 3.18 10.16 14.90
CA THR A 13 3.34 9.48 13.59
C THR A 13 2.06 9.56 12.75
N LEU A 14 0.89 9.34 13.35
CA LEU A 14 -0.42 9.55 12.69
C LEU A 14 -0.64 10.99 12.22
N LEU A 15 -0.24 11.97 13.03
CA LEU A 15 -0.30 13.37 12.65
C LEU A 15 0.70 13.70 11.54
N SER A 16 1.86 13.04 11.47
CA SER A 16 2.83 13.16 10.38
C SER A 16 2.30 12.60 9.06
N PHE A 17 1.56 11.49 9.09
CA PHE A 17 0.86 10.97 7.91
C PHE A 17 -0.35 11.82 7.51
N ALA A 18 -1.03 12.46 8.48
CA ALA A 18 -2.19 13.33 8.24
C ALA A 18 -1.82 14.78 7.86
N ALA A 19 -0.62 15.25 8.22
CA ALA A 19 -0.06 16.56 7.87
C ALA A 19 0.74 16.54 6.56
N ALA A 20 0.72 15.41 5.85
CA ALA A 20 1.29 15.32 4.51
C ALA A 20 0.69 16.43 3.64
N THR A 21 1.58 17.14 2.95
CA THR A 21 1.31 18.16 1.93
C THR A 21 0.15 17.76 1.01
N PRO A 22 -0.54 18.71 0.35
CA PRO A 22 -1.69 18.40 -0.51
C PRO A 22 -1.40 17.18 -1.38
N LEU A 23 -2.35 16.25 -1.42
CA LEU A 23 -2.31 14.99 -2.17
C LEU A 23 -1.74 15.17 -3.59
N GLU A 24 -1.87 16.37 -4.16
CA GLU A 24 -1.41 16.78 -5.48
C GLU A 24 0.11 17.02 -5.56
N ALA A 25 0.73 17.63 -4.55
CA ALA A 25 2.14 18.04 -4.60
C ALA A 25 3.08 16.83 -4.79
N ARG A 26 2.81 15.71 -4.11
CA ARG A 26 3.59 14.47 -4.19
C ARG A 26 3.66 13.87 -5.61
N TYR A 27 2.64 14.07 -6.43
CA TYR A 27 2.63 13.58 -7.83
C TYR A 27 3.32 14.53 -8.81
N GLU A 28 3.57 15.77 -8.38
CA GLU A 28 4.28 16.78 -9.17
C GLU A 28 5.75 16.89 -8.77
N THR A 29 6.09 16.55 -7.52
CA THR A 29 7.46 16.69 -7.00
C THR A 29 8.36 15.49 -7.29
N CYS A 30 7.82 14.27 -7.41
CA CYS A 30 8.64 13.08 -7.64
C CYS A 30 8.77 12.82 -9.13
N ILE A 31 10.01 12.89 -9.62
CA ILE A 31 10.36 12.59 -11.00
C ILE A 31 10.87 11.15 -11.05
N ALA A 32 10.46 10.37 -12.04
CA ALA A 32 10.99 9.01 -12.24
C ALA A 32 12.53 8.99 -12.15
N PRO A 33 13.13 8.02 -11.46
CA PRO A 33 12.53 6.83 -10.83
C PRO A 33 12.13 7.03 -9.35
N GLN A 34 11.88 8.26 -8.91
CA GLN A 34 11.63 8.57 -7.50
C GLN A 34 10.18 8.30 -7.09
N GLN A 35 10.01 7.80 -5.87
CA GLN A 35 8.74 7.65 -5.18
C GLN A 35 8.70 8.58 -3.97
N TRP A 36 7.50 9.04 -3.59
CA TRP A 36 7.33 9.83 -2.36
C TRP A 36 7.30 8.89 -1.16
N HIS A 37 8.25 9.00 -0.24
CA HIS A 37 8.30 8.22 1.00
C HIS A 37 7.92 9.08 2.20
N ILE A 38 7.32 8.45 3.21
CA ILE A 38 7.15 9.03 4.56
C ILE A 38 7.67 8.00 5.57
N CYS A 39 8.56 8.44 6.44
CA CYS A 39 9.21 7.61 7.43
C CYS A 39 8.67 7.91 8.83
N GLY A 40 8.81 6.95 9.76
CA GLY A 40 8.27 7.07 11.12
C GLY A 40 8.95 8.15 11.97
N ASP A 41 10.14 8.62 11.58
CA ASP A 41 10.80 9.79 12.17
C ASP A 41 10.22 11.14 11.68
N GLY A 42 9.19 11.10 10.83
CA GLY A 42 8.55 12.29 10.26
C GLY A 42 9.23 12.82 9.00
N TRP A 43 10.31 12.18 8.52
CA TRP A 43 10.90 12.52 7.24
C TRP A 43 9.89 12.25 6.10
N SER A 44 9.81 13.16 5.14
CA SER A 44 9.05 12.94 3.91
C SER A 44 9.74 13.58 2.70
N GLY A 45 9.65 12.93 1.54
CA GLY A 45 10.29 13.41 0.31
C GLY A 45 10.41 12.35 -0.78
N CYS A 46 10.90 12.77 -1.95
CA CYS A 46 11.10 11.89 -3.11
C CYS A 46 12.46 11.19 -3.09
N CYS A 47 12.48 9.86 -3.21
CA CYS A 47 13.70 9.06 -3.32
C CYS A 47 13.52 7.88 -4.26
N SER A 48 14.59 7.52 -4.99
CA SER A 48 14.64 6.34 -5.86
C SER A 48 14.67 5.02 -5.09
N VAL A 49 15.10 5.07 -3.82
CA VAL A 49 15.10 3.95 -2.88
C VAL A 49 14.51 4.40 -1.54
N SER A 50 13.95 3.47 -0.77
CA SER A 50 13.36 3.81 0.53
C SER A 50 14.39 4.48 1.46
N PRO A 51 14.13 5.72 1.91
CA PRO A 51 15.00 6.45 2.83
C PRO A 51 14.72 6.09 4.29
N CYS A 52 13.65 5.33 4.55
CA CYS A 52 13.17 5.00 5.88
C CYS A 52 14.08 3.96 6.51
N LYS A 53 15.00 4.44 7.34
CA LYS A 53 15.86 3.60 8.16
C LYS A 53 15.13 3.35 9.48
N GLY A 54 15.35 2.17 10.08
CA GLY A 54 14.62 1.75 11.30
C GLY A 54 14.69 2.77 12.45
N PRO A 55 14.02 2.52 13.58
CA PRO A 55 13.60 3.55 14.56
C PRO A 55 14.75 4.31 15.24
N SER A 56 16.01 3.89 15.05
CA SER A 56 17.20 4.48 15.65
C SER A 56 18.08 5.28 14.69
N ILE A 57 17.72 5.41 13.41
CA ILE A 57 18.55 6.07 12.40
C ILE A 57 17.71 7.14 11.68
N ALA A 58 18.19 8.38 11.69
CA ALA A 58 17.56 9.46 10.93
C ALA A 58 17.50 9.09 9.44
N SER A 59 16.29 9.15 8.88
CA SER A 59 16.02 8.88 7.48
C SER A 59 16.60 10.00 6.62
N ASN A 60 17.29 9.61 5.55
CA ASN A 60 17.81 10.54 4.56
C ASN A 60 17.79 9.90 3.18
N CYS A 61 17.54 10.71 2.16
CA CYS A 61 17.51 10.24 0.79
C CYS A 61 18.91 9.82 0.32
N PRO A 62 19.15 8.55 -0.04
CA PRO A 62 20.47 8.09 -0.48
C PRO A 62 20.94 8.79 -1.76
N ASP A 63 19.99 9.25 -2.58
CA ASP A 63 20.24 10.01 -3.81
C ASP A 63 20.93 11.37 -3.56
N GLN A 64 20.90 11.88 -2.32
CA GLN A 64 21.58 13.13 -1.95
C GLN A 64 23.08 12.94 -1.63
N GLY A 65 23.62 11.73 -1.82
CA GLY A 65 25.02 11.38 -1.55
C GLY A 65 26.06 11.90 -2.55
N SER A 66 25.68 12.64 -3.60
CA SER A 66 26.63 13.32 -4.48
C SER A 66 26.43 14.83 -4.46
N SER A 67 26.88 15.47 -3.39
CA SER A 67 27.17 16.90 -3.39
C SER A 67 28.45 17.18 -4.19
N GLY A 68 28.40 16.92 -5.50
CA GLY A 68 29.26 17.65 -6.43
C GLY A 68 28.92 19.15 -6.34
N PRO A 69 29.92 20.06 -6.43
CA PRO A 69 29.63 21.48 -6.35
C PRO A 69 28.64 21.87 -7.44
N ARG A 70 27.55 22.53 -7.02
CA ARG A 70 26.58 23.19 -7.91
C ARG A 70 27.37 24.04 -8.90
N PRO A 71 27.30 23.81 -10.22
CA PRO A 71 27.97 24.67 -11.18
C PRO A 71 27.42 26.09 -10.99
N THR A 72 28.34 27.03 -10.77
CA THR A 72 28.07 28.46 -10.81
C THR A 72 27.34 28.78 -12.11
N PRO A 73 26.25 29.58 -12.09
CA PRO A 73 25.58 29.96 -13.32
C PRO A 73 26.57 30.74 -14.18
N THR A 74 27.09 30.10 -15.22
CA THR A 74 27.75 30.79 -16.31
C THR A 74 26.63 31.27 -17.21
N GLU A 75 26.53 32.59 -17.38
CA GLU A 75 25.71 33.20 -18.42
C GLU A 75 26.24 32.72 -19.78
N ASP A 76 25.77 31.56 -20.22
CA ASP A 76 25.85 31.17 -21.62
C ASP A 76 24.53 30.49 -21.95
N GLU A 77 23.75 31.17 -22.79
CA GLU A 77 22.41 30.78 -23.22
C GLU A 77 22.47 29.44 -23.97
N SER A 78 22.31 28.35 -23.24
CA SER A 78 21.69 27.14 -23.78
C SER A 78 20.32 27.00 -23.14
N PRO A 79 19.24 26.77 -23.92
CA PRO A 79 17.92 26.60 -23.35
C PRO A 79 17.96 25.49 -22.31
N PRO A 80 17.27 25.64 -21.17
CA PRO A 80 17.23 24.62 -20.15
C PRO A 80 16.80 23.31 -20.82
N ALA A 81 17.56 22.24 -20.58
CA ALA A 81 17.21 20.91 -21.05
C ALA A 81 15.73 20.69 -20.74
N THR A 82 14.93 20.57 -21.81
CA THR A 82 13.50 20.30 -21.72
C THR A 82 13.34 19.13 -20.78
N SER A 83 12.77 19.36 -19.60
CA SER A 83 12.40 18.31 -18.66
C SER A 83 11.61 17.29 -19.46
N ALA A 84 12.23 16.14 -19.77
CA ALA A 84 11.60 15.13 -20.59
C ALA A 84 10.30 14.74 -19.88
N LYS A 85 9.19 14.78 -20.61
CA LYS A 85 7.89 14.36 -20.07
C LYS A 85 8.08 12.95 -19.48
N PRO A 86 7.66 12.70 -18.23
CA PRO A 86 7.76 11.37 -17.63
C PRO A 86 7.15 10.33 -18.57
N GLU A 87 7.92 9.31 -18.93
CA GLU A 87 7.48 8.24 -19.83
C GLU A 87 6.51 7.33 -19.10
N VAL A 88 5.39 6.96 -19.72
CA VAL A 88 4.39 6.10 -19.08
C VAL A 88 4.95 4.68 -18.95
N ASP A 89 5.29 4.26 -17.73
CA ASP A 89 5.50 2.83 -17.37
C ASP A 89 4.30 1.95 -17.77
N GLU A 90 4.51 1.21 -18.84
CA GLU A 90 3.60 0.26 -19.48
C GLU A 90 3.75 -1.16 -18.91
N GLY A 91 4.59 -1.37 -17.90
CA GLY A 91 4.85 -2.69 -17.30
C GLY A 91 3.59 -3.38 -16.78
N TRP A 92 2.55 -2.63 -16.42
CA TRP A 92 1.26 -3.19 -16.02
C TRP A 92 0.62 -4.08 -17.10
N HIS A 93 0.94 -3.87 -18.39
CA HIS A 93 0.45 -4.68 -19.51
C HIS A 93 0.93 -6.13 -19.45
N GLU A 94 2.08 -6.38 -18.82
CA GLU A 94 2.58 -7.74 -18.56
C GLU A 94 1.69 -8.48 -17.54
N PHE A 95 0.98 -7.74 -16.69
CA PHE A 95 0.10 -8.29 -15.66
C PHE A 95 -1.34 -8.40 -16.12
N CYS A 96 -1.84 -7.35 -16.78
CA CYS A 96 -3.23 -7.19 -17.20
C CYS A 96 -3.31 -6.70 -18.64
N LYS A 97 -4.25 -7.24 -19.41
CA LYS A 97 -4.55 -6.73 -20.76
C LYS A 97 -4.99 -5.27 -20.70
N GLU A 98 -4.76 -4.53 -21.78
CA GLU A 98 -5.18 -3.13 -21.94
C GLU A 98 -6.65 -2.87 -21.57
N ASP A 99 -7.52 -3.84 -21.88
CA ASP A 99 -8.96 -3.79 -21.64
C ASP A 99 -9.40 -4.26 -20.25
N ASP A 100 -8.46 -4.64 -19.38
CA ASP A 100 -8.68 -5.27 -18.06
C ASP A 100 -9.50 -6.56 -18.08
N SER A 101 -9.73 -7.20 -19.22
CA SER A 101 -10.66 -8.33 -19.32
C SER A 101 -10.33 -9.52 -18.40
N GLN A 102 -9.11 -9.60 -17.89
CA GLN A 102 -8.62 -10.67 -17.02
C GLN A 102 -8.12 -10.17 -15.66
N CYS A 103 -8.47 -8.93 -15.31
CA CYS A 103 -8.03 -8.29 -14.08
C CYS A 103 -9.14 -7.49 -13.40
N ASN A 104 -9.01 -7.30 -12.09
CA ASN A 104 -9.93 -6.48 -11.31
C ASN A 104 -9.14 -5.60 -10.32
N TRP A 105 -9.06 -4.32 -10.66
CA TRP A 105 -8.41 -3.27 -9.86
C TRP A 105 -9.37 -2.59 -8.87
N ASN A 106 -10.64 -2.99 -8.84
CA ASN A 106 -11.70 -2.29 -8.10
C ASN A 106 -11.81 -2.76 -6.65
N ALA A 107 -10.69 -2.82 -5.94
CA ALA A 107 -10.65 -3.18 -4.52
C ALA A 107 -11.28 -2.08 -3.65
N THR A 108 -12.23 -2.44 -2.79
CA THR A 108 -12.64 -1.60 -1.65
C THR A 108 -11.97 -2.12 -0.39
N PHE A 109 -11.17 -1.29 0.26
CA PHE A 109 -10.46 -1.64 1.49
C PHE A 109 -11.28 -1.22 2.70
N TYR A 110 -11.62 -2.17 3.55
CA TYR A 110 -12.23 -1.93 4.87
C TYR A 110 -11.13 -2.01 5.94
N HIS A 111 -10.81 -0.88 6.56
CA HIS A 111 -9.84 -0.78 7.63
C HIS A 111 -10.53 -1.03 8.97
N ILE A 112 -9.99 -1.98 9.72
CA ILE A 112 -10.50 -2.40 11.03
C ILE A 112 -9.39 -2.32 12.08
N LYS A 113 -9.77 -2.16 13.34
CA LYS A 113 -8.85 -2.10 14.48
C LYS A 113 -9.23 -3.15 15.49
N ASN A 114 -8.30 -4.01 15.88
CA ASN A 114 -8.61 -5.06 16.86
C ASN A 114 -8.86 -4.54 18.28
N TYR A 115 -8.40 -3.33 18.59
CA TYR A 115 -8.55 -2.66 19.88
C TYR A 115 -9.70 -1.64 19.93
N ASP A 116 -10.37 -1.42 18.80
CA ASP A 116 -11.53 -0.54 18.68
C ASP A 116 -12.56 -1.25 17.80
N GLU A 117 -13.35 -2.11 18.44
CA GLU A 117 -14.30 -3.00 17.79
C GLU A 117 -15.36 -2.27 16.93
N ASP A 118 -15.57 -0.97 17.17
CA ASP A 118 -16.54 -0.16 16.46
C ASP A 118 -15.94 0.64 15.30
N TYR A 119 -14.61 0.74 15.22
CA TYR A 119 -13.92 1.40 14.12
C TYR A 119 -14.21 0.68 12.80
N ALA A 120 -14.77 1.44 11.87
CA ALA A 120 -15.01 1.03 10.51
C ALA A 120 -14.72 2.22 9.60
N LYS A 121 -13.71 2.09 8.76
CA LYS A 121 -13.45 3.03 7.67
C LYS A 121 -13.27 2.22 6.40
N ASN A 122 -13.80 2.70 5.29
CA ASN A 122 -13.48 2.13 3.99
C ASN A 122 -12.78 3.15 3.10
N SER A 123 -12.08 2.64 2.09
CA SER A 123 -11.42 3.45 1.07
C SER A 123 -11.33 2.68 -0.23
N THR A 124 -11.51 3.39 -1.33
CA THR A 124 -11.31 2.88 -2.69
C THR A 124 -10.00 3.34 -3.31
N VAL A 125 -9.29 4.23 -2.60
CA VAL A 125 -8.12 4.97 -3.09
C VAL A 125 -6.87 4.77 -2.24
N SER A 126 -6.99 4.17 -1.06
CA SER A 126 -5.87 4.00 -0.13
C SER A 126 -5.93 2.64 0.57
N PHE A 127 -4.83 1.90 0.51
CA PHE A 127 -4.58 0.74 1.35
C PHE A 127 -3.71 1.15 2.53
N PHE A 128 -3.95 0.57 3.71
CA PHE A 128 -3.11 0.80 4.88
C PHE A 128 -3.24 -0.34 5.89
N VAL A 129 -2.12 -0.79 6.43
CA VAL A 129 -2.03 -1.73 7.57
C VAL A 129 -0.96 -1.27 8.55
N TRP A 130 -1.11 -1.58 9.83
CA TRP A 130 -0.19 -1.18 10.90
C TRP A 130 -0.20 -2.17 12.05
N ASN A 131 0.98 -2.47 12.59
CA ASN A 131 1.19 -3.13 13.87
C ASN A 131 1.94 -2.18 14.81
N ASP A 132 1.40 -1.89 16.01
CA ASP A 132 1.87 -0.84 16.93
C ASP A 132 2.92 -1.32 17.95
N SER A 133 3.31 -2.61 18.00
CA SER A 133 4.21 -3.05 19.10
C SER A 133 5.18 -4.20 18.82
N GLU A 134 6.27 -4.19 19.60
CA GLU A 134 7.37 -5.17 19.60
C GLU A 134 6.98 -6.59 20.05
N ASN A 135 5.74 -6.84 20.50
CA ASN A 135 5.38 -8.16 21.03
C ASN A 135 3.89 -8.44 21.22
N THR A 136 2.98 -7.57 20.79
CA THR A 136 1.55 -7.79 21.04
C THR A 136 0.72 -7.70 19.77
N THR A 137 -0.02 -8.78 19.50
CA THR A 137 -1.17 -8.79 18.58
C THR A 137 -2.33 -7.91 19.08
N GLU A 138 -2.11 -7.04 20.07
CA GLU A 138 -3.13 -6.30 20.81
C GLU A 138 -3.50 -4.99 20.13
N LEU A 139 -2.57 -4.34 19.43
CA LEU A 139 -2.79 -3.06 18.77
C LEU A 139 -2.40 -3.14 17.29
N ARG A 140 -3.32 -3.67 16.46
CA ARG A 140 -3.14 -3.74 15.01
C ARG A 140 -4.30 -3.12 14.25
N ARG A 141 -3.97 -2.67 13.05
CA ARG A 141 -4.89 -2.14 12.06
C ARG A 141 -4.75 -2.98 10.80
N ASP A 142 -5.83 -3.69 10.50
CA ASP A 142 -5.87 -4.61 9.38
C ASP A 142 -6.70 -3.98 8.26
N ALA A 143 -6.53 -4.51 7.06
CA ALA A 143 -7.35 -4.16 5.91
C ALA A 143 -8.03 -5.40 5.35
N ILE A 144 -9.26 -5.25 4.87
CA ILE A 144 -9.96 -6.26 4.09
C ILE A 144 -10.19 -5.68 2.71
N GLY A 145 -9.47 -6.18 1.70
CA GLY A 145 -9.69 -5.81 0.31
C GLY A 145 -10.80 -6.65 -0.28
N VAL A 146 -11.89 -6.01 -0.69
CA VAL A 146 -13.03 -6.66 -1.33
C VAL A 146 -13.06 -6.31 -2.81
N PHE A 147 -12.97 -7.33 -3.66
CA PHE A 147 -12.96 -7.23 -5.11
C PHE A 147 -14.29 -7.76 -5.65
N GLN A 148 -15.11 -6.86 -6.18
CA GLN A 148 -16.45 -7.18 -6.69
C GLN A 148 -16.48 -7.26 -8.22
N ASN A 149 -17.53 -7.88 -8.75
CA ASN A 149 -17.80 -7.98 -10.19
C ASN A 149 -16.74 -8.81 -10.94
N ILE A 150 -16.26 -9.88 -10.31
CA ILE A 150 -15.46 -10.90 -11.00
C ILE A 150 -16.43 -11.72 -11.88
N PRO A 151 -16.11 -11.96 -13.17
CA PRO A 151 -16.98 -12.73 -14.06
C PRO A 151 -17.28 -14.14 -13.54
N ASP A 152 -18.50 -14.63 -13.79
CA ASP A 152 -18.95 -15.95 -13.29
C ASP A 152 -18.16 -17.12 -13.91
N ASP A 153 -17.58 -16.93 -15.10
CA ASP A 153 -16.75 -17.91 -15.79
C ASP A 153 -15.26 -17.82 -15.45
N ALA A 154 -14.87 -16.85 -14.61
CA ALA A 154 -13.49 -16.66 -14.18
C ALA A 154 -12.94 -17.88 -13.44
N LYS A 155 -11.67 -18.20 -13.71
CA LYS A 155 -10.92 -19.32 -13.11
C LYS A 155 -9.56 -18.87 -12.63
N ASN A 156 -8.94 -19.68 -11.76
CA ASN A 156 -7.55 -19.49 -11.34
C ASN A 156 -7.27 -18.08 -10.75
N CYS A 157 -8.19 -17.56 -9.95
CA CYS A 157 -8.04 -16.25 -9.33
C CYS A 157 -6.77 -16.21 -8.48
N SER A 158 -6.04 -15.11 -8.58
CA SER A 158 -4.79 -14.88 -7.85
C SER A 158 -4.63 -13.40 -7.55
N LEU A 159 -3.96 -13.10 -6.45
CA LEU A 159 -3.75 -11.75 -5.97
C LEU A 159 -2.37 -11.25 -6.40
N TYR A 160 -2.33 -10.08 -7.00
CA TYR A 160 -1.11 -9.40 -7.39
C TYR A 160 -1.08 -8.00 -6.78
N PHE A 161 0.13 -7.52 -6.53
CA PHE A 161 0.40 -6.13 -6.25
C PHE A 161 1.25 -5.57 -7.39
N TYR A 162 0.93 -4.35 -7.84
CA TYR A 162 1.70 -3.62 -8.84
C TYR A 162 2.07 -2.25 -8.31
N ASN A 163 3.35 -1.90 -8.42
CA ASN A 163 3.88 -0.58 -8.08
C ASN A 163 4.62 0.01 -9.28
N PRO A 164 4.08 1.05 -9.94
CA PRO A 164 4.79 1.70 -11.02
C PRO A 164 6.05 2.40 -10.49
N GLY A 165 7.06 2.54 -11.35
CA GLY A 165 8.32 3.22 -10.99
C GLY A 165 8.20 4.73 -10.73
N GLN A 166 6.99 5.30 -10.81
CA GLN A 166 6.70 6.72 -10.63
C GLN A 166 5.22 6.98 -10.29
N GLY A 167 4.94 8.14 -9.71
CA GLY A 167 3.58 8.70 -9.69
C GLY A 167 2.60 8.04 -8.71
N THR A 168 3.07 7.24 -7.76
CA THR A 168 2.24 6.64 -6.70
C THR A 168 2.75 7.03 -5.32
N TYR A 169 1.82 7.21 -4.37
CA TYR A 169 2.18 7.35 -2.98
C TYR A 169 2.42 5.97 -2.37
N TYR A 170 3.56 5.84 -1.71
CA TYR A 170 3.97 4.63 -1.00
C TYR A 170 4.71 5.04 0.27
N GLY A 171 4.24 4.58 1.42
CA GLY A 171 4.85 4.86 2.72
C GLY A 171 5.05 3.57 3.48
N VAL A 172 6.24 3.41 4.06
CA VAL A 172 6.54 2.29 4.97
C VAL A 172 7.28 2.76 6.19
N HIS A 173 6.97 2.12 7.31
CA HIS A 173 7.69 2.26 8.55
C HIS A 173 8.14 0.87 9.03
N ASN A 174 9.44 0.74 9.33
CA ASN A 174 10.09 -0.48 9.79
C ASN A 174 9.88 -1.70 8.86
N SER A 175 10.18 -2.91 9.36
CA SER A 175 10.10 -4.16 8.61
C SER A 175 9.04 -5.09 9.20
N GLY A 176 8.57 -6.05 8.40
CA GLY A 176 7.58 -7.05 8.80
C GLY A 176 7.18 -7.93 7.61
N ALA A 177 6.18 -8.78 7.77
CA ALA A 177 5.58 -9.60 6.73
C ALA A 177 4.12 -9.18 6.52
N LEU A 178 3.66 -9.18 5.25
CA LEU A 178 2.24 -9.00 4.94
C LEU A 178 1.63 -10.38 4.79
N ASP A 179 0.77 -10.73 5.73
CA ASP A 179 0.01 -11.96 5.68
C ASP A 179 -1.30 -11.70 4.94
N MET A 180 -1.64 -12.61 4.02
CA MET A 180 -2.83 -12.49 3.20
C MET A 180 -3.66 -13.78 3.26
N ALA A 181 -4.91 -13.64 3.68
CA ALA A 181 -5.86 -14.74 3.75
C ALA A 181 -7.13 -14.42 2.97
N THR A 182 -7.63 -15.36 2.17
CA THR A 182 -8.99 -15.25 1.64
C THR A 182 -9.98 -15.51 2.76
N LEU A 183 -10.99 -14.65 2.87
CA LEU A 183 -12.11 -14.83 3.78
C LEU A 183 -13.23 -15.59 3.06
N ASP A 184 -13.77 -16.61 3.73
CA ASP A 184 -14.93 -17.33 3.20
C ASP A 184 -16.22 -16.64 3.65
N THR A 185 -16.83 -15.89 2.75
CA THR A 185 -18.14 -15.25 2.98
C THR A 185 -19.32 -16.20 2.71
N GLY A 186 -19.06 -17.48 2.41
CA GLY A 186 -20.07 -18.43 1.95
C GLY A 186 -20.65 -18.01 0.60
N ASP A 187 -21.98 -17.97 0.52
CA ASP A 187 -22.77 -17.51 -0.64
C ASP A 187 -23.19 -16.03 -0.54
N LYS A 188 -22.68 -15.29 0.46
CA LYS A 188 -23.01 -13.89 0.67
C LYS A 188 -21.91 -12.97 0.16
N GLU A 189 -22.31 -11.75 -0.20
CA GLU A 189 -21.37 -10.63 -0.29
C GLU A 189 -20.82 -10.30 1.10
N PHE A 190 -19.61 -9.75 1.16
CA PHE A 190 -18.82 -9.51 2.35
C PHE A 190 -19.57 -8.63 3.35
N VAL A 191 -20.18 -7.54 2.87
CA VAL A 191 -20.95 -6.62 3.72
C VAL A 191 -22.11 -7.34 4.40
N ASP A 192 -22.81 -8.24 3.68
CA ASP A 192 -23.90 -9.04 4.25
C ASP A 192 -23.38 -10.15 5.18
N ALA A 193 -22.23 -10.73 4.87
CA ALA A 193 -21.56 -11.74 5.70
C ALA A 193 -21.15 -11.18 7.07
N VAL A 194 -20.75 -9.90 7.13
CA VAL A 194 -20.40 -9.19 8.37
C VAL A 194 -21.58 -8.40 8.98
N GLY A 195 -22.80 -8.58 8.49
CA GLY A 195 -24.00 -7.94 9.08
C GLY A 195 -24.10 -6.43 8.85
N GLY A 196 -23.57 -5.93 7.73
CA GLY A 196 -23.75 -4.56 7.23
C GLY A 196 -22.63 -3.58 7.59
N LYS A 197 -21.82 -3.85 8.63
CA LYS A 197 -20.73 -2.98 9.05
C LYS A 197 -19.46 -3.77 9.31
N ALA A 198 -18.50 -3.67 8.40
CA ALA A 198 -17.19 -4.28 8.56
C ALA A 198 -16.38 -3.58 9.66
N ASN A 199 -16.23 -4.25 10.79
CA ASN A 199 -15.40 -3.85 11.92
C ASN A 199 -14.76 -5.10 12.55
N TRP A 200 -13.93 -4.95 13.58
CA TRP A 200 -13.25 -6.10 14.16
C TRP A 200 -14.23 -7.15 14.68
N LYS A 201 -15.24 -6.72 15.43
CA LYS A 201 -16.24 -7.60 16.04
C LYS A 201 -17.01 -8.44 15.03
N SER A 202 -17.44 -7.84 13.92
CA SER A 202 -18.20 -8.54 12.88
C SER A 202 -17.34 -9.40 11.96
N THR A 203 -16.07 -9.04 11.79
CA THR A 203 -15.15 -9.77 10.90
C THR A 203 -14.46 -10.92 11.62
N ALA A 204 -14.26 -10.83 12.94
CA ALA A 204 -13.45 -11.78 13.70
C ALA A 204 -13.82 -13.26 13.47
N GLU A 205 -15.10 -13.58 13.28
CA GLU A 205 -15.52 -14.96 12.96
C GLU A 205 -15.01 -15.42 11.59
N LEU A 206 -15.10 -14.58 10.56
CA LEU A 206 -14.56 -14.89 9.23
C LEU A 206 -13.03 -15.05 9.23
N LEU A 207 -12.34 -14.35 10.14
CA LEU A 207 -10.89 -14.45 10.27
C LEU A 207 -10.43 -15.80 10.83
N LYS A 208 -11.25 -16.46 11.65
CA LYS A 208 -10.92 -17.79 12.23
C LYS A 208 -10.89 -18.90 11.17
N ASP A 209 -11.80 -18.79 10.21
CA ASP A 209 -11.95 -19.74 9.11
C ASP A 209 -11.20 -19.30 7.84
N GLY A 210 -10.46 -18.19 7.93
CA GLY A 210 -9.66 -17.66 6.85
C GLY A 210 -8.64 -18.69 6.36
N LYS A 211 -8.63 -18.92 5.05
CA LYS A 211 -7.61 -19.78 4.43
C LYS A 211 -6.43 -18.92 4.06
N GLU A 212 -5.28 -19.21 4.65
CA GLU A 212 -4.03 -18.58 4.27
C GLU A 212 -3.81 -18.80 2.77
N THR A 213 -3.73 -17.71 2.03
CA THR A 213 -3.52 -17.74 0.58
C THR A 213 -2.12 -17.32 0.19
N GLY A 214 -1.31 -16.95 1.16
CA GLY A 214 0.09 -16.64 0.96
C GLY A 214 0.56 -15.66 2.00
N THR A 215 1.83 -15.81 2.33
CA THR A 215 2.57 -14.83 3.09
C THR A 215 3.56 -14.21 2.12
N LEU A 216 3.56 -12.88 2.01
CA LEU A 216 4.68 -12.20 1.40
C LEU A 216 5.73 -12.02 2.50
N ASP A 217 6.81 -12.79 2.43
CA ASP A 217 7.99 -12.59 3.26
C ASP A 217 8.66 -11.27 2.83
N LEU A 218 8.42 -10.23 3.63
CA LEU A 218 8.77 -8.85 3.32
C LEU A 218 9.79 -8.30 4.32
N ASN A 219 10.70 -9.14 4.82
CA ASN A 219 11.77 -8.75 5.74
C ASN A 219 12.62 -7.53 5.30
N ASN A 220 12.42 -6.98 4.09
CA ASN A 220 12.84 -5.64 3.68
C ASN A 220 11.81 -4.91 2.76
N TRP A 221 10.63 -4.50 3.27
CA TRP A 221 9.62 -3.72 2.51
C TRP A 221 10.18 -2.56 1.68
N GLY A 222 11.18 -1.84 2.19
CA GLY A 222 11.83 -0.73 1.47
C GLY A 222 12.58 -1.15 0.20
N TRP A 223 12.85 -2.45 0.03
CA TRP A 223 13.53 -3.06 -1.12
C TRP A 223 12.58 -3.96 -1.93
N THR A 224 11.76 -4.79 -1.28
CA THR A 224 10.91 -5.79 -1.94
C THR A 224 9.73 -5.17 -2.70
N LEU A 225 9.21 -4.02 -2.27
CA LEU A 225 8.18 -3.27 -3.03
C LEU A 225 8.77 -2.24 -4.00
N GLY A 226 10.10 -2.18 -4.07
CA GLY A 226 10.80 -1.62 -5.23
C GLY A 226 10.74 -2.56 -6.44
N GLU A 227 10.36 -3.83 -6.26
CA GLU A 227 10.00 -4.70 -7.39
C GLU A 227 8.63 -4.27 -7.92
N LYS A 228 8.53 -4.12 -9.26
CA LYS A 228 7.34 -3.62 -9.94
C LYS A 228 6.09 -4.47 -9.69
N SER A 229 6.26 -5.73 -9.27
CA SER A 229 5.16 -6.65 -9.02
C SER A 229 5.48 -7.68 -7.95
N LEU A 230 4.49 -7.96 -7.09
CA LEU A 230 4.50 -9.11 -6.21
C LEU A 230 3.33 -10.03 -6.56
N THR A 231 3.59 -11.33 -6.54
CA THR A 231 2.56 -12.37 -6.65
C THR A 231 2.68 -13.30 -5.45
N ASN A 232 1.54 -13.66 -4.85
CA ASN A 232 1.55 -14.77 -3.91
C ASN A 232 1.61 -16.14 -4.60
N SER A 233 1.56 -16.20 -5.94
CA SER A 233 1.52 -17.39 -6.83
C SER A 233 0.40 -18.40 -6.56
N ALA A 234 -0.27 -18.29 -5.41
CA ALA A 234 -1.36 -19.14 -4.99
C ALA A 234 -2.61 -18.81 -5.79
N LYS A 235 -3.13 -19.84 -6.46
CA LYS A 235 -4.42 -19.79 -7.13
C LYS A 235 -5.51 -20.19 -6.14
N PHE A 236 -6.59 -19.45 -6.12
CA PHE A 236 -7.80 -19.76 -5.37
C PHE A 236 -9.03 -19.78 -6.29
N ALA A 237 -10.10 -20.39 -5.81
CA ALA A 237 -11.36 -20.43 -6.54
C ALA A 237 -11.88 -19.00 -6.76
N CYS A 238 -12.27 -18.70 -7.99
CA CYS A 238 -12.94 -17.45 -8.27
C CYS A 238 -14.36 -17.47 -7.71
N LYS A 239 -14.78 -16.33 -7.19
CA LYS A 239 -16.15 -16.01 -6.80
C LYS A 239 -16.48 -14.65 -7.39
N LYS A 240 -17.77 -14.34 -7.57
CA LYS A 240 -18.23 -13.02 -8.04
C LYS A 240 -17.71 -11.86 -7.17
N GLU A 241 -17.50 -12.14 -5.89
CA GLU A 241 -16.80 -11.28 -4.95
C GLU A 241 -15.75 -12.07 -4.18
N ILE A 242 -14.55 -11.49 -4.04
CA ILE A 242 -13.45 -12.06 -3.26
C ILE A 242 -13.04 -11.06 -2.17
N ALA A 243 -12.99 -11.52 -0.93
CA ALA A 243 -12.51 -10.75 0.21
C ALA A 243 -11.15 -11.31 0.67
N ILE A 244 -10.14 -10.44 0.72
CA ILE A 244 -8.79 -10.74 1.19
C ILE A 244 -8.52 -9.95 2.47
N HIS A 245 -8.15 -10.62 3.55
CA HIS A 245 -7.64 -10.02 4.77
C HIS A 245 -6.13 -9.83 4.66
N PHE A 246 -5.69 -8.63 5.01
CA PHE A 246 -4.29 -8.21 5.04
C PHE A 246 -3.91 -7.86 6.47
N THR A 247 -2.88 -8.52 6.99
CA THR A 247 -2.33 -8.27 8.33
C THR A 247 -0.83 -8.03 8.24
N LEU A 248 -0.31 -7.14 9.08
CA LEU A 248 1.12 -6.95 9.22
C LEU A 248 1.68 -7.72 10.43
N SER A 249 2.55 -8.69 10.16
CA SER A 249 3.34 -9.40 11.17
C SER A 249 4.73 -8.79 11.26
N ALA A 250 4.98 -7.98 12.28
CA ALA A 250 6.27 -7.32 12.47
C ALA A 250 6.78 -7.60 13.90
N PRO A 251 8.11 -7.79 14.09
CA PRO A 251 8.70 -7.95 15.41
C PRO A 251 8.80 -6.62 16.18
N GLU A 252 8.60 -5.49 15.50
CA GLU A 252 8.59 -4.13 16.02
C GLU A 252 7.34 -3.40 15.48
N GLU A 253 7.09 -2.17 15.92
CA GLU A 253 6.10 -1.32 15.26
C GLU A 253 6.38 -1.27 13.75
N GLY A 254 5.36 -1.40 12.90
CA GLY A 254 5.56 -1.33 11.46
C GLY A 254 4.29 -0.93 10.73
N SER A 255 4.40 -0.18 9.64
CA SER A 255 3.23 0.25 8.87
C SER A 255 3.49 0.30 7.39
N VAL A 256 2.41 0.18 6.63
CA VAL A 256 2.40 0.18 5.17
C VAL A 256 1.21 0.98 4.72
N ILE A 257 1.43 1.91 3.81
CA ILE A 257 0.39 2.66 3.13
C ILE A 257 0.73 2.81 1.66
N PHE A 258 -0.27 2.70 0.79
CA PHE A 258 -0.11 3.04 -0.62
C PHE A 258 -1.43 3.50 -1.24
N ASP A 259 -1.33 4.21 -2.36
CA ASP A 259 -2.50 4.59 -3.15
C ASP A 259 -2.98 3.45 -4.05
N GLN A 260 -4.27 3.15 -3.99
CA GLN A 260 -4.94 2.33 -4.99
C GLN A 260 -5.36 3.21 -6.16
N VAL A 261 -4.77 2.98 -7.33
CA VAL A 261 -5.15 3.68 -8.57
C VAL A 261 -5.77 2.67 -9.51
N ARG A 262 -7.04 2.87 -9.83
CA ARG A 262 -7.83 1.90 -10.58
C ARG A 262 -7.76 2.13 -12.08
N LYS A 263 -7.51 3.37 -12.50
CA LYS A 263 -7.46 3.80 -13.90
C LYS A 263 -6.34 4.80 -14.11
N LEU A 264 -5.64 4.67 -15.23
CA LEU A 264 -4.72 5.70 -15.71
C LEU A 264 -5.45 7.06 -15.77
N GLY A 265 -4.81 8.13 -15.30
CA GLY A 265 -5.41 9.46 -15.35
C GLY A 265 -6.35 9.79 -14.19
N GLN A 266 -6.63 8.84 -13.27
CA GLN A 266 -7.59 9.06 -12.18
C GLN A 266 -7.18 10.17 -11.22
N VAL A 267 -5.87 10.35 -11.01
CA VAL A 267 -5.35 11.38 -10.09
C VAL A 267 -4.70 12.53 -10.87
N ASN A 268 -3.86 12.21 -11.84
CA ASN A 268 -3.43 13.13 -12.90
C ASN A 268 -3.01 12.33 -14.14
N ASN A 269 -2.65 13.02 -15.23
CA ASN A 269 -2.27 12.40 -16.50
C ASN A 269 -1.02 11.49 -16.45
N PHE A 270 -0.28 11.49 -15.34
CA PHE A 270 0.93 10.70 -15.09
C PHE A 270 0.71 9.56 -14.10
N VAL A 271 -0.33 9.62 -13.25
CA VAL A 271 -0.62 8.57 -12.26
C VAL A 271 -1.20 7.34 -12.96
N GLN A 272 -0.49 6.23 -12.82
CA GLN A 272 -0.78 4.94 -13.42
C GLN A 272 -1.57 4.04 -12.48
N ARG A 273 -2.06 2.91 -12.99
CA ARG A 273 -2.62 1.85 -12.16
C ARG A 273 -1.59 1.41 -11.12
N ALA A 274 -2.05 1.20 -9.91
CA ALA A 274 -1.21 0.81 -8.80
C ALA A 274 -2.02 0.19 -7.68
N GLY A 275 -1.39 -0.68 -6.91
CA GLY A 275 -1.98 -1.34 -5.76
C GLY A 275 -2.35 -2.80 -6.02
N TRP A 276 -3.34 -3.29 -5.28
CA TRP A 276 -3.78 -4.67 -5.38
C TRP A 276 -4.71 -4.89 -6.57
N VAL A 277 -4.57 -6.04 -7.21
CA VAL A 277 -5.40 -6.48 -8.34
C VAL A 277 -5.65 -7.99 -8.24
N ILE A 278 -6.87 -8.42 -8.54
CA ILE A 278 -7.17 -9.83 -8.76
C ILE A 278 -6.99 -10.14 -10.24
N LYS A 279 -6.16 -11.13 -10.56
CA LYS A 279 -5.99 -11.67 -11.92
C LYS A 279 -6.70 -13.02 -12.02
N TYR A 280 -7.30 -13.29 -13.18
CA TYR A 280 -8.03 -14.53 -13.44
C TYR A 280 -7.97 -14.93 -14.92
N ASP A 281 -8.21 -16.21 -15.17
CA ASP A 281 -8.38 -16.77 -16.50
C ASP A 281 -9.88 -16.76 -16.88
N LEU A 282 -10.21 -16.66 -18.17
CA LEU A 282 -11.57 -16.81 -18.71
C LEU A 282 -11.62 -18.11 -19.54
#